data_AF-A0A933MHZ2-F1
#
_entry.id   AF-A0A933MHZ2-F1
#
_cell.length_a   1.000
_cell.length_b   1.000
_cell.length_c   1.000
_cell.angle_alpha   90.00
_cell.angle_beta   90.00
_cell.angle_gamma   90.00
#
_symmetry.space_group_name_H-M   'P 1'
#
loop_
_entity.id
_entity.type
_entity.pdbx_description
1 polymer ?
#
loop_
_entity_poly.entity_id
_entity_poly.type
_entity_poly.pdbx_seq_one_letter_code
_entity_poly.pdbx_strand_id
1 'polypeptide(L)'
;MKHVFEAAGFSENDFIVGIAPGAGASWGKDAKFKHWPAIKYAQLAEKLSLDLGAKIVILGDSSDMPIGEMIFGMMKNKPLDLTGKTSLGDFAAAIKNLNILVTNDGGPLHVAVALGINTVSLFGPVDDLTYGPYPASSKHVVIKKDLACRPCYKNFRMPLCQFDRECIKSIEVDDVFTMIRRMK
;
A
#
# COMPACT_ATOMS: atom_id res chain seq x y z
N MET A 1 -8.43 9.87 15.25
CA MET A 1 -8.84 8.92 14.19
C MET A 1 -9.89 7.89 14.59
N LYS A 2 -9.95 7.36 15.84
CA LYS A 2 -10.98 6.38 16.23
C LYS A 2 -12.41 6.82 15.90
N HIS A 3 -12.78 8.06 16.26
CA HIS A 3 -14.09 8.63 15.94
C HIS A 3 -14.39 8.71 14.44
N VAL A 4 -13.38 8.90 13.58
CA VAL A 4 -13.57 8.92 12.11
C VAL A 4 -13.92 7.54 11.61
N PHE A 5 -13.26 6.51 12.14
CA PHE A 5 -13.53 5.11 11.81
C PHE A 5 -14.92 4.70 12.31
N GLU A 6 -15.28 5.04 13.55
CA GLU A 6 -16.61 4.79 14.11
C GLU A 6 -17.71 5.48 13.31
N ALA A 7 -17.53 6.76 12.94
CA ALA A 7 -18.47 7.49 12.10
C ALA A 7 -18.61 6.89 10.69
N ALA A 8 -17.56 6.24 10.18
CA ALA A 8 -17.58 5.47 8.94
C ALA A 8 -18.12 4.05 9.10
N GLY A 9 -18.61 3.69 10.31
CA GLY A 9 -19.23 2.39 10.59
C GLY A 9 -18.25 1.26 10.90
N PHE A 10 -17.00 1.57 11.27
CA PHE A 10 -16.01 0.59 11.70
C PHE A 10 -16.14 0.33 13.22
N SER A 11 -15.83 -0.89 13.63
CA SER A 11 -15.87 -1.40 15.00
C SER A 11 -14.53 -2.04 15.37
N GLU A 12 -14.29 -2.23 16.67
CA GLU A 12 -13.01 -2.77 17.17
C GLU A 12 -12.73 -4.21 16.73
N ASN A 13 -13.77 -4.96 16.35
CA ASN A 13 -13.65 -6.36 15.91
C ASN A 13 -13.53 -6.51 14.38
N ASP A 14 -13.60 -5.41 13.63
CA ASP A 14 -13.48 -5.48 12.18
C ASP A 14 -12.05 -5.81 11.77
N PHE A 15 -11.92 -6.57 10.68
CA PHE A 15 -10.64 -6.75 10.02
C PHE A 15 -10.42 -5.60 9.02
N ILE A 16 -9.56 -4.66 9.41
CA ILE A 16 -9.32 -3.41 8.68
C ILE A 16 -8.02 -3.50 7.90
N VAL A 17 -8.11 -3.32 6.58
CA VAL A 17 -6.95 -3.28 5.68
C VAL A 17 -6.80 -1.87 5.12
N GLY A 18 -5.65 -1.26 5.38
CA GLY A 18 -5.26 0.01 4.77
C GLY A 18 -4.59 -0.21 3.43
N ILE A 19 -4.86 0.67 2.47
CA ILE A 19 -4.20 0.73 1.18
C ILE A 19 -3.56 2.10 1.03
N ALA A 20 -2.23 2.14 0.90
CA ALA A 20 -1.47 3.34 0.61
C ALA A 20 -0.79 3.21 -0.77
N PRO A 21 -1.48 3.62 -1.86
CA PRO A 21 -1.07 3.35 -3.23
C PRO A 21 -0.02 4.34 -3.77
N GLY A 22 0.36 5.34 -2.96
CA GLY A 22 1.37 6.33 -3.28
C GLY A 22 2.79 5.77 -3.39
N ALA A 23 3.71 6.60 -3.85
CA ALA A 23 5.10 6.19 -4.13
C ALA A 23 6.14 7.27 -3.78
N GLY A 24 5.98 7.96 -2.65
CA GLY A 24 6.99 8.84 -2.05
C GLY A 24 7.42 10.05 -2.89
N ALA A 25 7.04 11.24 -2.45
CA ALA A 25 7.37 12.50 -3.13
C ALA A 25 8.87 12.73 -3.41
N SER A 26 9.77 12.11 -2.63
CA SER A 26 11.23 12.21 -2.81
C SER A 26 11.72 11.70 -4.17
N TRP A 27 10.96 10.83 -4.83
CA TRP A 27 11.28 10.34 -6.18
C TRP A 27 10.78 11.26 -7.31
N GLY A 28 9.99 12.28 -6.99
CA GLY A 28 9.43 13.23 -7.95
C GLY A 28 8.74 12.50 -9.12
N LYS A 29 9.06 12.89 -10.37
CA LYS A 29 8.46 12.29 -11.58
C LYS A 29 8.69 10.79 -11.74
N ASP A 30 9.69 10.23 -11.05
CA ASP A 30 10.04 8.81 -11.15
C ASP A 30 9.27 7.94 -10.13
N ALA A 31 8.54 8.55 -9.20
CA ALA A 31 7.66 7.84 -8.26
C ALA A 31 6.68 6.89 -8.98
N LYS A 32 6.22 7.27 -10.18
CA LYS A 32 5.34 6.46 -11.04
C LYS A 32 5.90 5.07 -11.37
N PHE A 33 7.22 4.86 -11.32
CA PHE A 33 7.82 3.55 -11.59
C PHE A 33 7.58 2.54 -10.46
N LYS A 34 7.21 3.02 -9.28
CA LYS A 34 6.94 2.22 -8.09
C LYS A 34 5.46 1.95 -7.87
N HIS A 35 4.57 2.70 -8.55
CA HIS A 35 3.13 2.52 -8.41
C HIS A 35 2.68 1.15 -8.94
N TRP A 36 2.18 0.31 -8.06
CA TRP A 36 1.33 -0.81 -8.46
C TRP A 36 0.02 -0.28 -9.10
N PRO A 37 -0.50 -0.90 -10.17
CA PRO A 37 -1.65 -0.37 -10.89
C PRO A 37 -2.89 -0.18 -10.01
N ALA A 38 -3.56 0.96 -10.14
CA ALA A 38 -4.78 1.29 -9.39
C ALA A 38 -5.87 0.20 -9.52
N ILE A 39 -6.03 -0.37 -10.72
CA ILE A 39 -6.98 -1.47 -10.97
C ILE A 39 -6.66 -2.70 -10.11
N LYS A 40 -5.38 -3.01 -9.88
CA LYS A 40 -4.97 -4.15 -9.06
C LYS A 40 -5.21 -3.87 -7.57
N TYR A 41 -5.01 -2.63 -7.10
CA TYR A 41 -5.44 -2.23 -5.76
C TYR A 41 -6.95 -2.38 -5.56
N ALA A 42 -7.76 -1.93 -6.52
CA ALA A 42 -9.22 -2.06 -6.45
C ALA A 42 -9.67 -3.53 -6.46
N GLN A 43 -9.09 -4.35 -7.33
CA GLN A 43 -9.37 -5.79 -7.39
C GLN A 43 -8.99 -6.50 -6.08
N LEU A 44 -7.82 -6.17 -5.52
CA LEU A 44 -7.40 -6.69 -4.21
C LEU A 44 -8.38 -6.28 -3.11
N ALA A 45 -8.73 -4.99 -3.05
CA ALA A 45 -9.61 -4.44 -2.03
C ALA A 45 -11.02 -5.07 -2.08
N GLU A 46 -11.57 -5.24 -3.28
CA GLU A 46 -12.85 -5.91 -3.50
C GLU A 46 -12.77 -7.38 -3.06
N LYS A 47 -11.70 -8.10 -3.45
CA LYS A 47 -11.50 -9.50 -3.06
C LYS A 47 -11.34 -9.67 -1.54
N LEU A 48 -10.60 -8.78 -0.88
CA LEU A 48 -10.47 -8.77 0.58
C LEU A 48 -11.81 -8.50 1.27
N SER A 49 -12.61 -7.58 0.73
CA SER A 49 -13.94 -7.27 1.25
C SER A 49 -14.88 -8.46 1.12
N LEU A 50 -14.92 -9.10 -0.05
CA LEU A 50 -15.81 -10.22 -0.33
C LEU A 50 -15.41 -11.51 0.41
N ASP A 51 -14.13 -11.90 0.34
CA ASP A 51 -13.69 -13.21 0.82
C ASP A 51 -13.35 -13.19 2.32
N LEU A 52 -12.90 -12.06 2.85
CA LEU A 52 -12.46 -11.94 4.24
C LEU A 52 -13.33 -10.99 5.08
N GLY A 53 -14.39 -10.39 4.52
CA GLY A 53 -15.18 -9.37 5.22
C GLY A 53 -14.36 -8.15 5.62
N ALA A 54 -13.26 -7.87 4.91
CA ALA A 54 -12.36 -6.78 5.28
C ALA A 54 -13.01 -5.42 5.03
N LYS A 55 -12.81 -4.48 5.97
CA LYS A 55 -13.11 -3.07 5.75
C LYS A 55 -11.87 -2.36 5.23
N ILE A 56 -12.05 -1.56 4.19
CA ILE A 56 -10.94 -0.98 3.43
C ILE A 56 -10.82 0.51 3.74
N VAL A 57 -9.59 0.96 3.99
CA VAL A 57 -9.25 2.38 4.16
C VAL A 57 -8.19 2.76 3.14
N ILE A 58 -8.43 3.81 2.34
CA ILE A 58 -7.42 4.36 1.42
C ILE A 58 -6.70 5.52 2.13
N LEU A 59 -5.38 5.48 2.12
CA LEU A 59 -4.51 6.42 2.81
C LEU A 59 -3.48 7.01 1.84
N GLY A 60 -3.10 8.26 2.06
CA GLY A 60 -2.13 8.95 1.21
C GLY A 60 -2.17 10.46 1.45
N ASP A 61 -1.22 11.18 0.86
CA ASP A 61 -1.25 12.64 0.89
C ASP A 61 -2.15 13.21 -0.21
N SER A 62 -2.16 14.53 -0.39
CA SER A 62 -2.97 15.18 -1.42
C SER A 62 -2.55 14.82 -2.84
N SER A 63 -1.30 14.42 -3.07
CA SER A 63 -0.82 13.95 -4.38
C SER A 63 -1.32 12.55 -4.73
N ASP A 64 -1.77 11.79 -3.72
CA ASP A 64 -2.34 10.45 -3.88
C ASP A 64 -3.87 10.46 -4.11
N MET A 65 -4.54 11.61 -3.99
CA MET A 65 -5.99 11.71 -4.21
C MET A 65 -6.43 11.16 -5.58
N PRO A 66 -5.76 11.46 -6.72
CA PRO A 66 -6.21 10.94 -8.01
C PRO A 66 -6.20 9.40 -8.09
N ILE A 67 -5.21 8.74 -7.49
CA ILE A 67 -5.17 7.27 -7.47
C ILE A 67 -6.16 6.70 -6.44
N GLY A 68 -6.37 7.40 -5.32
CA GLY A 68 -7.41 7.07 -4.34
C GLY A 68 -8.81 7.10 -4.94
N GLU A 69 -9.14 8.15 -5.68
CA GLU A 69 -10.41 8.31 -6.40
C GLU A 69 -10.62 7.22 -7.45
N MET A 70 -9.57 6.85 -8.19
CA MET A 70 -9.65 5.73 -9.15
C MET A 70 -10.00 4.43 -8.43
N ILE A 71 -9.31 4.10 -7.33
CA ILE A 71 -9.58 2.89 -6.55
C ILE A 71 -11.01 2.93 -5.99
N PHE A 72 -11.41 4.05 -5.37
CA PHE A 72 -12.76 4.25 -4.83
C PHE A 72 -13.85 4.08 -5.89
N GLY A 73 -13.62 4.61 -7.10
CA GLY A 73 -14.55 4.53 -8.23
C GLY A 73 -14.74 3.10 -8.74
N MET A 74 -13.69 2.27 -8.71
CA MET A 74 -13.71 0.89 -9.19
C MET A 74 -14.31 -0.11 -8.18
N MET A 75 -14.36 0.23 -6.90
CA MET A 75 -14.91 -0.66 -5.85
C MET A 75 -16.43 -0.58 -5.75
N LYS A 76 -17.09 -1.73 -5.50
CA LYS A 76 -18.53 -1.76 -5.21
C LYS A 76 -18.79 -1.45 -3.75
N ASN A 77 -18.09 -2.13 -2.85
CA ASN A 77 -18.11 -1.84 -1.42
C ASN A 77 -17.24 -0.60 -1.17
N LYS A 78 -17.86 0.54 -0.85
CA LYS A 78 -17.12 1.80 -0.78
C LYS A 78 -16.13 1.80 0.39
N PRO A 79 -14.82 2.03 0.13
CA PRO A 79 -13.83 2.15 1.18
C PRO A 79 -13.94 3.52 1.88
N LEU A 80 -13.34 3.64 3.07
CA LEU A 80 -13.10 4.94 3.69
C LEU A 80 -11.87 5.57 3.04
N ASP A 81 -12.08 6.59 2.21
CA ASP A 81 -10.96 7.31 1.56
C ASP A 81 -10.53 8.54 2.39
N LEU A 82 -9.31 8.47 2.92
CA LEU A 82 -8.66 9.50 3.72
C LEU A 82 -7.50 10.19 2.98
N THR A 83 -7.31 9.94 1.68
CA THR A 83 -6.25 10.59 0.89
C THR A 83 -6.39 12.12 0.95
N GLY A 84 -5.29 12.81 1.27
CA GLY A 84 -5.29 14.27 1.40
C GLY A 84 -6.10 14.85 2.58
N LYS A 85 -6.71 14.01 3.42
CA LYS A 85 -7.61 14.42 4.52
C LYS A 85 -6.99 14.27 5.91
N THR A 86 -5.71 13.92 5.99
CA THR A 86 -5.01 13.65 7.25
C THR A 86 -3.76 14.50 7.37
N SER A 87 -3.51 15.06 8.57
CA SER A 87 -2.15 15.47 8.94
C SER A 87 -1.23 14.25 9.10
N LEU A 88 0.08 14.44 9.25
CA LEU A 88 1.00 13.32 9.52
C LEU A 88 0.65 12.58 10.83
N GLY A 89 0.22 13.32 11.86
CA GLY A 89 -0.23 12.74 13.13
C GLY A 89 -1.51 11.93 12.96
N ASP A 90 -2.47 12.46 12.22
CA ASP A 90 -3.72 11.73 11.90
C ASP A 90 -3.45 10.50 11.04
N PHE A 91 -2.54 10.59 10.09
CA PHE A 91 -2.12 9.46 9.26
C PHE A 91 -1.54 8.32 10.10
N ALA A 92 -0.62 8.62 11.02
CA ALA A 92 -0.07 7.63 11.94
C ALA A 92 -1.17 7.06 12.86
N ALA A 93 -2.07 7.90 13.35
CA ALA A 93 -3.21 7.46 14.16
C ALA A 93 -4.19 6.59 13.36
N ALA A 94 -4.40 6.85 12.07
CA ALA A 94 -5.21 6.01 11.19
C ALA A 94 -4.56 4.65 10.98
N ILE A 95 -3.25 4.62 10.69
CA ILE A 95 -2.47 3.38 10.56
C ILE A 95 -2.56 2.52 11.82
N LYS A 96 -2.52 3.12 13.01
CA LYS A 96 -2.63 2.38 14.28
C LYS A 96 -3.94 1.60 14.44
N ASN A 97 -5.00 1.96 13.71
CA ASN A 97 -6.29 1.27 13.73
C ASN A 97 -6.38 0.13 12.69
N LEU A 98 -5.34 -0.09 11.89
CA LEU A 98 -5.34 -1.14 10.86
C LEU A 98 -4.89 -2.48 11.44
N ASN A 99 -5.39 -3.57 10.88
CA ASN A 99 -4.79 -4.89 11.09
C ASN A 99 -3.59 -5.08 10.16
N ILE A 100 -3.72 -4.65 8.90
CA ILE A 100 -2.68 -4.76 7.86
C ILE A 100 -2.64 -3.50 7.00
N LEU A 101 -1.44 -3.04 6.62
CA LEU A 101 -1.23 -2.03 5.58
C LEU A 101 -0.65 -2.66 4.31
N VAL A 102 -1.32 -2.43 3.17
CA VAL A 102 -0.80 -2.73 1.83
C VAL A 102 -0.27 -1.44 1.20
N THR A 103 0.99 -1.42 0.77
CA THR A 103 1.61 -0.19 0.26
C THR A 103 2.76 -0.46 -0.71
N ASN A 104 3.16 0.53 -1.52
CA ASN A 104 4.43 0.46 -2.24
C ASN A 104 5.60 0.76 -1.28
N ASP A 105 6.84 0.73 -1.79
CA ASP A 105 8.01 1.16 -1.03
C ASP A 105 7.94 2.68 -0.75
N GLY A 106 7.65 3.10 0.50
CA GLY A 106 7.48 4.50 0.82
C GLY A 106 7.24 4.80 2.30
N GLY A 107 7.07 6.08 2.63
CA GLY A 107 6.82 6.54 4.00
C GLY A 107 5.74 5.75 4.77
N PRO A 108 4.56 5.44 4.17
CA PRO A 108 3.53 4.63 4.81
C PRO A 108 4.03 3.30 5.39
N LEU A 109 4.92 2.60 4.67
CA LEU A 109 5.53 1.35 5.12
C LEU A 109 6.24 1.53 6.46
N HIS A 110 7.12 2.52 6.54
CA HIS A 110 7.94 2.73 7.73
C HIS A 110 7.13 3.22 8.93
N VAL A 111 6.07 4.02 8.69
CA VAL A 111 5.14 4.42 9.75
C VAL A 111 4.41 3.20 10.32
N ALA A 112 3.92 2.30 9.47
CA ALA A 112 3.27 1.06 9.92
C ALA A 112 4.22 0.13 10.67
N VAL A 113 5.46 -0.02 10.19
CA VAL A 113 6.52 -0.78 10.88
C VAL A 113 6.78 -0.21 12.28
N ALA A 114 6.96 1.11 12.40
CA ALA A 114 7.19 1.77 13.68
C ALA A 114 6.03 1.61 14.67
N LEU A 115 4.80 1.49 14.16
CA LEU A 115 3.59 1.26 14.96
C LEU A 115 3.31 -0.23 15.23
N GLY A 116 4.14 -1.14 14.71
CA GLY A 116 3.98 -2.59 14.88
C GLY A 116 2.80 -3.20 14.12
N ILE A 117 2.30 -2.49 13.10
CA ILE A 117 1.22 -2.91 12.22
C ILE A 117 1.77 -3.86 11.16
N ASN A 118 1.05 -4.93 10.87
CA ASN A 118 1.44 -5.88 9.83
C ASN A 118 1.48 -5.18 8.46
N THR A 119 2.48 -5.49 7.64
CA THR A 119 2.62 -4.85 6.32
C THR A 119 2.77 -5.86 5.21
N VAL A 120 2.19 -5.53 4.07
CA VAL A 120 2.48 -6.17 2.79
C VAL A 120 2.93 -5.08 1.83
N SER A 121 4.23 -4.99 1.61
CA SER A 121 4.85 -3.94 0.81
C SER A 121 5.27 -4.44 -0.57
N LEU A 122 4.91 -3.71 -1.61
CA LEU A 122 5.16 -4.05 -3.01
C LEU A 122 6.40 -3.32 -3.52
N PHE A 123 7.39 -4.08 -3.99
CA PHE A 123 8.66 -3.53 -4.46
C PHE A 123 8.86 -3.84 -5.94
N GLY A 124 8.99 -2.77 -6.73
CA GLY A 124 9.33 -2.82 -8.15
C GLY A 124 10.81 -2.52 -8.39
N PRO A 125 11.17 -1.29 -8.78
CA PRO A 125 12.54 -0.96 -9.20
C PRO A 125 13.53 -0.78 -8.03
N VAL A 126 13.03 -0.55 -6.82
CA VAL A 126 13.81 -0.24 -5.62
C VAL A 126 14.27 -1.52 -4.92
N ASP A 127 15.46 -1.45 -4.34
CA ASP A 127 16.03 -2.54 -3.56
C ASP A 127 15.35 -2.63 -2.18
N ASP A 128 14.75 -3.78 -1.93
CA ASP A 128 14.07 -4.07 -0.67
C ASP A 128 15.02 -4.33 0.49
N LEU A 129 16.27 -4.73 0.22
CA LEU A 129 17.26 -4.90 1.28
C LEU A 129 17.72 -3.55 1.84
N THR A 130 17.67 -2.49 1.03
CA THR A 130 18.05 -1.13 1.43
C THR A 130 16.89 -0.33 1.99
N TYR A 131 15.69 -0.41 1.38
CA TYR A 131 14.53 0.43 1.73
C TYR A 131 13.34 -0.35 2.31
N GLY A 132 13.53 -1.64 2.57
CA GLY A 132 12.50 -2.49 3.15
C GLY A 132 12.16 -2.18 4.60
N PRO A 133 11.24 -2.98 5.18
CA PRO A 133 10.90 -2.87 6.60
C PRO A 133 12.11 -3.15 7.49
N TYR A 134 12.31 -2.31 8.51
CA TYR A 134 13.35 -2.47 9.52
C TYR A 134 12.82 -2.17 10.93
N PRO A 135 13.10 -3.01 11.94
CA PRO A 135 13.85 -4.27 11.87
C PRO A 135 13.07 -5.38 11.14
N ALA A 136 13.79 -6.38 10.65
CA ALA A 136 13.16 -7.56 10.03
C ALA A 136 12.24 -8.26 11.04
N SER A 137 11.04 -8.63 10.60
CA SER A 137 10.02 -9.26 11.43
C SER A 137 9.06 -10.08 10.56
N SER A 138 8.51 -11.15 11.10
CA SER A 138 7.47 -11.96 10.43
C SER A 138 6.17 -11.18 10.18
N LYS A 139 6.00 -10.02 10.82
CA LYS A 139 4.87 -9.09 10.58
C LYS A 139 4.95 -8.35 9.24
N HIS A 140 6.12 -8.28 8.63
CA HIS A 140 6.36 -7.44 7.45
C HIS A 140 6.75 -8.30 6.26
N VAL A 141 5.87 -8.34 5.25
CA VAL A 141 6.06 -9.12 4.04
C VAL A 141 6.41 -8.19 2.88
N VAL A 142 7.51 -8.48 2.21
CA VAL A 142 7.89 -7.83 0.95
C VAL A 142 7.45 -8.74 -0.20
N ILE A 143 6.68 -8.20 -1.14
CA ILE A 143 6.36 -8.87 -2.40
C ILE A 143 7.10 -8.17 -3.53
N LYS A 144 7.84 -8.96 -4.30
CA LYS A 144 8.65 -8.52 -5.43
C LYS A 144 8.71 -9.63 -6.47
N LYS A 145 9.07 -9.29 -7.70
CA LYS A 145 9.46 -10.26 -8.72
C LYS A 145 10.96 -10.16 -8.95
N ASP A 146 11.63 -11.30 -8.95
CA ASP A 146 13.07 -11.37 -9.16
C ASP A 146 13.36 -11.32 -10.66
N LEU A 147 13.64 -10.10 -11.14
CA LEU A 147 13.99 -9.81 -12.53
C LEU A 147 15.45 -9.37 -12.60
N ALA A 148 16.16 -9.76 -13.67
CA ALA A 148 17.57 -9.40 -13.86
C ALA A 148 17.82 -7.89 -13.91
N CYS A 149 16.81 -7.09 -14.27
CA CYS A 149 16.88 -5.63 -14.33
C CYS A 149 16.63 -4.95 -12.98
N ARG A 150 16.44 -5.69 -11.89
CA ARG A 150 16.11 -5.16 -10.56
C ARG A 150 17.25 -5.44 -9.57
N PRO A 151 17.64 -4.46 -8.73
CA PRO A 151 17.24 -3.05 -8.73
C PRO A 151 17.87 -2.26 -9.89
N CYS A 152 17.21 -1.20 -10.38
CA CYS A 152 17.71 -0.41 -11.53
C CYS A 152 17.82 1.10 -11.29
N TYR A 153 17.66 1.60 -10.07
CA TYR A 153 17.77 3.03 -9.78
C TYR A 153 19.21 3.44 -9.44
N LYS A 154 19.53 4.72 -9.62
CA LYS A 154 20.78 5.34 -9.14
C LYS A 154 20.49 6.74 -8.62
N ASN A 155 20.95 7.06 -7.40
CA ASN A 155 20.75 8.36 -6.76
C ASN A 155 19.28 8.85 -6.81
N PHE A 156 18.32 7.98 -6.47
CA PHE A 156 16.87 8.26 -6.53
C PHE A 156 16.34 8.65 -7.92
N ARG A 157 17.04 8.25 -8.99
CA ARG A 157 16.64 8.45 -10.38
C ARG A 157 16.53 7.15 -11.11
N MET A 158 15.51 7.07 -11.96
CA MET A 158 15.26 5.92 -12.81
C MET A 158 15.91 6.14 -14.19
N PRO A 159 16.68 5.16 -14.71
CA PRO A 159 17.01 5.13 -16.12
C PRO A 159 15.74 4.89 -16.95
N LEU A 160 15.87 4.99 -18.29
CA LEU A 160 14.78 4.63 -19.19
C LEU A 160 14.42 3.15 -19.00
N CYS A 161 13.20 2.90 -18.53
CA CYS A 161 12.70 1.53 -18.38
C CYS A 161 12.36 0.95 -19.76
N GLN A 162 13.01 -0.16 -20.12
CA GLN A 162 12.78 -0.88 -21.39
C GLN A 162 11.68 -1.96 -21.29
N PHE A 163 11.16 -2.19 -20.08
CA PHE A 163 10.26 -3.32 -19.76
C PHE A 163 8.90 -2.85 -19.23
N ASP A 164 8.51 -1.60 -19.52
CA ASP A 164 7.21 -1.02 -19.14
C ASP A 164 6.76 -1.33 -17.69
N ARG A 165 7.68 -1.23 -16.73
CA ARG A 165 7.43 -1.49 -15.29
C ARG A 165 6.97 -2.92 -14.99
N GLU A 166 7.43 -3.91 -15.77
CA GLU A 166 7.14 -5.32 -15.51
C GLU A 166 7.39 -5.73 -14.06
N CYS A 167 8.45 -5.23 -13.41
CA CYS A 167 8.80 -5.53 -12.02
C CYS A 167 7.68 -5.29 -11.01
N ILE A 168 6.89 -4.22 -11.16
CA ILE A 168 5.75 -3.93 -10.28
C ILE A 168 4.45 -4.45 -10.90
N LYS A 169 4.28 -4.33 -12.22
CA LYS A 169 3.04 -4.71 -12.90
C LYS A 169 2.78 -6.22 -12.88
N SER A 170 3.81 -7.06 -12.85
CA SER A 170 3.68 -8.52 -12.81
C SER A 170 3.39 -9.07 -11.41
N ILE A 171 3.38 -8.23 -10.37
CA ILE A 171 2.83 -8.62 -9.07
C ILE A 171 1.31 -8.75 -9.23
N GLU A 172 0.81 -9.96 -9.04
CA GLU A 172 -0.61 -10.29 -9.21
C GLU A 172 -1.39 -10.05 -7.92
N VAL A 173 -2.70 -9.81 -8.08
CA VAL A 173 -3.61 -9.60 -6.94
C VAL A 173 -3.56 -10.80 -5.99
N ASP A 174 -3.44 -12.02 -6.54
CA ASP A 174 -3.39 -13.25 -5.76
C ASP A 174 -2.07 -13.42 -4.98
N ASP A 175 -0.96 -12.86 -5.46
CA ASP A 175 0.30 -12.83 -4.70
C ASP A 175 0.07 -12.10 -3.37
N VAL A 176 -0.61 -10.94 -3.44
CA VAL A 176 -0.88 -10.06 -2.29
C VAL A 176 -1.98 -10.65 -1.40
N PHE A 177 -3.09 -11.08 -1.99
CA PHE A 177 -4.24 -11.64 -1.27
C PHE A 177 -3.85 -12.88 -0.47
N THR A 178 -3.06 -13.78 -1.04
CA THR A 178 -2.63 -15.02 -0.36
C THR A 178 -1.80 -14.71 0.89
N MET A 179 -0.94 -13.68 0.83
CA MET A 179 -0.17 -13.27 2.00
C MET A 179 -1.07 -12.67 3.08
N ILE A 180 -1.97 -11.75 2.71
CA ILE A 180 -2.91 -11.13 3.66
C ILE A 180 -3.77 -12.18 4.35
N ARG A 181 -4.30 -13.16 3.59
CA ARG A 181 -5.12 -14.25 4.13
C ARG A 181 -4.36 -15.11 5.16
N ARG A 182 -3.04 -15.29 5.02
CA ARG A 182 -2.21 -16.04 5.99
C ARG A 182 -1.91 -15.25 7.26
N MET A 183 -2.01 -13.92 7.19
CA MET A 183 -1.70 -12.99 8.28
C MET A 183 -2.93 -12.56 9.09
N LYS A 184 -4.14 -12.89 8.61
CA LYS A 184 -5.41 -12.72 9.31
C LYS A 184 -5.61 -13.87 10.30
#